data_AF-A0A6F7WD12-F1
#
_entry.id   AF-A0A6F7WD12-F1
#
_cell.length_a   1.000
_cell.length_b   1.000
_cell.length_c   1.000
_cell.angle_alpha   90.00
_cell.angle_beta   90.00
_cell.angle_gamma   90.00
#
_symmetry.space_group_name_H-M   'P 1'
#
loop_
_entity.id
_entity.type
_entity.pdbx_description
1 polymer ?
#
loop_
_entity_poly.entity_id
_entity_poly.type
_entity_poly.pdbx_seq_one_letter_code
_entity_poly.pdbx_strand_id
1 'polypeptide(L)'
;MESDKLPNAVQEAVIGGFVQTDQRELLAPYTEKYFAVAKDTWNSRSHEMAQQIVVGLYPALQVSQETLDATDAWLASAEPTAALRRLMTESRAGIERALRAQTADANAG
;
A
#
# COMPACT_ATOMS: atom_id res chain seq x y z
N MET A 1 -13.73 -25.62 8.72
CA MET A 1 -13.94 -24.42 7.89
C MET A 1 -13.83 -23.10 8.66
N GLU A 2 -13.81 -23.12 10.00
CA GLU A 2 -13.63 -21.91 10.84
C GLU A 2 -12.17 -21.43 10.90
N SER A 3 -11.23 -22.36 10.71
CA SER A 3 -9.80 -22.13 10.92
C SER A 3 -9.10 -21.25 9.88
N ASP A 4 -9.66 -20.98 8.69
CA ASP A 4 -9.03 -20.08 7.70
C ASP A 4 -9.61 -18.67 7.75
N LYS A 5 -10.91 -18.55 8.10
CA LYS A 5 -11.57 -17.25 8.26
C LYS A 5 -11.05 -16.48 9.47
N LEU A 6 -10.71 -17.19 10.55
CA LEU A 6 -10.12 -16.57 11.74
C LEU A 6 -8.72 -15.97 11.44
N PRO A 7 -7.78 -16.67 10.78
CA PRO A 7 -6.54 -16.09 10.27
C PRO A 7 -6.72 -14.89 9.35
N ASN A 8 -7.65 -14.93 8.41
CA ASN A 8 -7.90 -13.80 7.51
C ASN A 8 -8.41 -12.58 8.30
N ALA A 9 -9.37 -12.78 9.22
CA ALA A 9 -9.88 -11.71 10.08
C ALA A 9 -8.79 -11.14 11.01
N VAL A 10 -7.91 -11.99 11.55
CA VAL A 10 -6.76 -11.55 12.35
C VAL A 10 -5.80 -10.75 11.49
N GLN A 11 -5.49 -11.19 10.26
CA GLN A 11 -4.63 -10.42 9.37
C GLN A 11 -5.22 -9.05 9.03
N GLU A 12 -6.50 -8.99 8.67
CA GLU A 12 -7.21 -7.74 8.41
C GLU A 12 -7.17 -6.82 9.63
N ALA A 13 -7.38 -7.37 10.83
CA ALA A 13 -7.29 -6.62 12.08
C ALA A 13 -5.87 -6.10 12.37
N VAL A 14 -4.82 -6.88 12.10
CA VAL A 14 -3.43 -6.44 12.26
C VAL A 14 -3.09 -5.33 11.27
N ILE A 15 -3.46 -5.50 10.00
CA ILE A 15 -3.24 -4.48 8.97
C ILE A 15 -3.98 -3.18 9.34
N GLY A 16 -5.26 -3.28 9.67
CA GLY A 16 -6.07 -2.13 10.09
C GLY A 16 -5.55 -1.50 11.39
N GLY A 17 -5.00 -2.28 12.32
CA GLY A 17 -4.38 -1.80 13.54
C GLY A 17 -3.06 -1.05 13.29
N PHE A 18 -2.29 -1.45 12.27
CA PHE A 18 -1.03 -0.83 11.92
C PHE A 18 -1.21 0.51 11.17
N VAL A 19 -2.16 0.58 10.25
CA VAL A 19 -2.38 1.77 9.41
C VAL A 19 -3.33 2.75 10.10
N GLN A 20 -2.80 3.54 11.04
CA GLN A 20 -3.54 4.58 11.75
C GLN A 20 -3.33 5.97 11.11
N THR A 21 -4.43 6.68 10.81
CA THR A 21 -4.42 7.96 10.08
C THR A 21 -3.74 9.09 10.84
N ASP A 22 -3.82 9.08 12.17
CA ASP A 22 -3.19 10.03 13.09
C ASP A 22 -1.69 9.78 13.31
N GLN A 23 -1.15 8.65 12.82
CA GLN A 23 0.24 8.23 13.03
C GLN A 23 1.09 8.36 11.76
N ARG A 24 0.75 9.27 10.84
CA ARG A 24 1.45 9.45 9.56
C ARG A 24 2.97 9.55 9.72
N GLU A 25 3.46 10.36 10.66
CA GLU A 25 4.90 10.55 10.88
C GLU A 25 5.58 9.27 11.39
N LEU A 26 4.92 8.53 12.29
CA LEU A 26 5.43 7.25 12.80
C LEU A 26 5.48 6.17 11.71
N LEU A 27 4.56 6.24 10.74
CA LEU A 27 4.49 5.31 9.61
C LEU A 27 5.45 5.66 8.48
N ALA A 28 5.95 6.90 8.38
CA ALA A 28 6.80 7.34 7.26
C ALA A 28 8.04 6.45 7.03
N PRO A 29 8.78 5.99 8.06
CA PRO A 29 9.94 5.09 7.87
C PRO A 29 9.58 3.70 7.33
N TYR A 30 8.30 3.32 7.29
CA TYR A 30 7.86 2.02 6.79
C TYR A 30 7.55 2.02 5.29
N THR A 31 7.49 3.19 4.64
CA THR A 31 7.32 3.30 3.18
C THR A 31 8.40 2.53 2.42
N GLU A 32 9.67 2.77 2.76
CA GLU A 32 10.80 2.07 2.14
C GLU A 32 10.74 0.56 2.42
N LYS A 33 10.46 0.20 3.68
CA LYS A 33 10.33 -1.21 4.10
C LYS A 33 9.24 -1.94 3.34
N TYR A 34 8.11 -1.29 3.09
CA TYR A 34 7.01 -1.83 2.30
C TYR A 34 7.50 -2.23 0.91
N PHE A 35 8.15 -1.32 0.18
CA PHE A 35 8.65 -1.61 -1.17
C PHE A 35 9.75 -2.68 -1.17
N ALA A 36 10.60 -2.71 -0.15
CA ALA A 36 11.65 -3.71 0.00
C ALA A 36 11.09 -5.15 0.10
N VAL A 37 9.90 -5.35 0.69
CA VAL A 37 9.35 -6.69 0.95
C VAL A 37 8.12 -7.05 0.11
N ALA A 38 7.55 -6.10 -0.64
CA ALA A 38 6.26 -6.28 -1.33
C ALA A 38 6.27 -7.47 -2.31
N LYS A 39 7.31 -7.62 -3.13
CA LYS A 39 7.42 -8.70 -4.13
C LYS A 39 7.57 -10.07 -3.46
N ASP A 40 8.45 -10.16 -2.47
CA ASP A 40 8.71 -11.41 -1.76
C ASP A 40 7.49 -11.86 -0.96
N THR A 41 6.78 -10.92 -0.33
CA THR A 41 5.54 -11.19 0.37
C THR A 41 4.46 -11.68 -0.60
N TRP A 42 4.35 -11.07 -1.78
CA TRP A 42 3.41 -11.53 -2.80
C TRP A 42 3.68 -12.97 -3.26
N ASN A 43 4.94 -13.33 -3.45
CA ASN A 43 5.33 -14.65 -3.95
C ASN A 43 5.27 -15.76 -2.88
N SER A 44 5.38 -15.41 -1.60
CA SER A 44 5.47 -16.37 -0.49
C SER A 44 4.13 -16.70 0.18
N ARG A 45 3.06 -15.98 -0.16
CA ARG A 45 1.74 -16.12 0.46
C ARG A 45 0.71 -16.64 -0.53
N SER A 46 -0.43 -17.12 -0.03
CA SER A 46 -1.57 -17.42 -0.90
C SER A 46 -2.05 -16.14 -1.59
N HIS A 47 -2.72 -16.28 -2.74
CA HIS A 47 -3.13 -15.12 -3.55
C HIS A 47 -3.99 -14.11 -2.77
N GLU A 48 -4.99 -14.60 -2.04
CA GLU A 48 -5.87 -13.77 -1.19
C GLU A 48 -5.07 -13.03 -0.11
N MET A 49 -4.19 -13.75 0.59
CA MET A 49 -3.37 -13.20 1.66
C MET A 49 -2.38 -12.14 1.15
N ALA A 50 -1.71 -12.43 0.04
CA ALA A 50 -0.81 -11.52 -0.65
C ALA A 50 -1.52 -10.23 -1.08
N GLN A 51 -2.73 -10.35 -1.64
CA GLN A 51 -3.54 -9.21 -2.06
C GLN A 51 -3.91 -8.32 -0.87
N GLN A 52 -4.41 -8.90 0.23
CA GLN A 52 -4.74 -8.16 1.44
C GLN A 52 -3.53 -7.41 2.00
N ILE A 53 -2.35 -8.06 2.06
CA ILE A 53 -1.13 -7.43 2.57
C ILE A 53 -0.68 -6.28 1.67
N VAL A 54 -0.60 -6.51 0.35
CA VAL A 54 -0.14 -5.50 -0.61
C VAL A 54 -1.05 -4.27 -0.59
N VAL A 55 -2.37 -4.48 -0.67
CA VAL A 55 -3.31 -3.36 -0.68
C VAL A 55 -3.37 -2.67 0.68
N GLY A 56 -3.44 -3.46 1.75
CA GLY A 56 -3.65 -2.96 3.10
C GLY A 56 -2.44 -2.25 3.71
N LEU A 57 -1.21 -2.67 3.37
CA LEU A 57 0.02 -2.05 3.87
C LEU A 57 0.67 -1.08 2.88
N TYR A 58 0.09 -0.87 1.69
CA TYR A 58 0.55 0.18 0.80
C TYR A 58 0.56 1.53 1.55
N PRO A 59 1.60 2.37 1.40
CA PRO A 59 1.76 3.62 2.15
C PRO A 59 0.79 4.73 1.70
N ALA A 60 -0.51 4.42 1.62
CA ALA A 60 -1.59 5.29 1.15
C ALA A 60 -1.72 6.58 1.97
N LEU A 61 -1.30 6.55 3.23
CA LEU A 61 -1.29 7.74 4.10
C LEU A 61 -0.13 8.68 3.79
N GLN A 62 0.93 8.23 3.11
CA GLN A 62 2.04 9.09 2.71
C GLN A 62 1.71 9.77 1.38
N VAL A 63 0.74 10.69 1.41
CA VAL A 63 0.30 11.45 0.23
C VAL A 63 1.37 12.49 -0.13
N SER A 64 2.31 12.10 -0.98
CA SER A 64 3.42 12.92 -1.46
C SER A 64 3.87 12.48 -2.86
N GLN A 65 4.58 13.37 -3.57
CA GLN A 65 5.20 13.02 -4.84
C GLN A 65 6.25 11.91 -4.67
N GLU A 66 6.99 11.91 -3.56
CA GLU A 66 7.98 10.89 -3.22
C GLU A 66 7.37 9.48 -3.19
N THR A 67 6.16 9.31 -2.66
CA THR A 67 5.47 8.00 -2.65
C THR A 67 5.07 7.55 -4.06
N LEU A 68 4.70 8.48 -4.95
CA LEU A 68 4.44 8.17 -6.36
C LEU A 68 5.72 7.71 -7.05
N ASP A 69 6.80 8.46 -6.88
CA ASP A 69 8.10 8.18 -7.49
C ASP A 69 8.68 6.84 -7.00
N ALA A 70 8.57 6.57 -5.70
CA ALA A 70 8.94 5.28 -5.11
C ALA A 70 8.12 4.12 -5.70
N THR A 71 6.82 4.33 -5.90
CA THR A 71 5.95 3.31 -6.53
C THR A 71 6.36 3.05 -7.97
N ASP A 72 6.66 4.10 -8.74
CA ASP A 72 7.08 3.98 -10.15
C ASP A 72 8.44 3.31 -10.29
N ALA A 73 9.42 3.71 -9.47
CA ALA A 73 10.73 3.09 -9.41
C ALA A 73 10.63 1.60 -9.07
N TRP A 74 9.78 1.25 -8.10
CA TRP A 74 9.53 -0.14 -7.75
C TRP A 74 8.85 -0.91 -8.90
N LEU A 75 7.84 -0.34 -9.56
CA LEU A 75 7.16 -0.98 -10.70
C LEU A 75 8.08 -1.23 -11.91
N ALA A 76 9.08 -0.37 -12.10
CA ALA A 76 10.09 -0.49 -13.15
C ALA A 76 11.14 -1.57 -12.82
N SER A 77 11.64 -1.59 -11.58
CA SER A 77 12.75 -2.47 -11.17
C SER A 77 12.31 -3.86 -10.71
N ALA A 78 11.15 -3.97 -10.05
CA ALA A 78 10.70 -5.22 -9.44
C ALA A 78 10.10 -6.20 -10.45
N GLU A 79 9.81 -5.79 -11.69
CA GLU A 79 9.15 -6.61 -12.72
C GLU A 79 8.04 -7.54 -12.16
N PRO A 80 7.03 -6.98 -11.47
CA PRO A 80 5.99 -7.77 -10.83
C PRO A 80 5.09 -8.49 -11.87
N THR A 81 4.41 -9.54 -11.42
CA THR A 81 3.32 -10.18 -12.19
C THR A 81 2.25 -9.16 -12.58
N ALA A 82 1.48 -9.43 -13.64
CA ALA A 82 0.41 -8.53 -14.07
C ALA A 82 -0.61 -8.20 -12.96
N ALA A 83 -0.93 -9.17 -12.10
CA ALA A 83 -1.83 -8.97 -10.96
C ALA A 83 -1.23 -8.00 -9.93
N LEU A 84 0.01 -8.21 -9.51
CA LEU A 84 0.68 -7.33 -8.54
C LEU A 84 0.92 -5.93 -9.12
N ARG A 85 1.31 -5.84 -10.39
CA ARG A 85 1.44 -4.57 -11.11
C ARG A 85 0.15 -3.77 -11.04
N ARG A 86 -0.98 -4.42 -11.36
CA ARG A 86 -2.30 -3.80 -11.32
C ARG A 86 -2.62 -3.23 -9.94
N LEU A 87 -2.46 -4.02 -8.88
CA LEU A 87 -2.74 -3.55 -7.51
C LEU A 87 -1.90 -2.33 -7.13
N MET A 88 -0.60 -2.37 -7.42
CA MET A 88 0.32 -1.26 -7.13
C MET A 88 -0.05 0.02 -7.92
N THR A 89 -0.41 -0.13 -9.20
CA THR A 89 -0.87 0.98 -10.04
C THR A 89 -2.20 1.57 -9.55
N GLU A 90 -3.15 0.73 -9.13
CA GLU A 90 -4.42 1.18 -8.55
C GLU A 90 -4.21 1.95 -7.24
N SER A 91 -3.36 1.45 -6.34
CA SER A 91 -3.00 2.14 -5.09
C SER A 91 -2.30 3.48 -5.35
N ARG A 92 -1.36 3.52 -6.31
CA ARG A 92 -0.69 4.76 -6.76
C ARG A 92 -1.70 5.80 -7.24
N ALA A 93 -2.70 5.39 -8.03
CA ALA A 93 -3.75 6.30 -8.51
C ALA A 93 -4.56 6.92 -7.35
N GLY A 94 -4.67 6.23 -6.20
CA GLY A 94 -5.22 6.79 -4.98
C GLY A 94 -4.43 8.00 -4.46
N ILE A 95 -3.10 7.88 -4.35
CA ILE A 95 -2.21 8.97 -3.94
C ILE A 95 -2.29 10.14 -4.91
N GLU A 96 -2.26 9.86 -6.21
CA GLU A 96 -2.32 10.89 -7.25
C GLU A 96 -3.61 11.71 -7.16
N ARG A 97 -4.76 11.06 -6.93
CA ARG A 97 -6.03 11.76 -6.69
C ARG A 97 -5.99 12.60 -5.42
N ALA A 98 -5.43 12.07 -4.34
CA ALA A 98 -5.33 12.80 -3.07
C ALA A 98 -4.45 14.05 -3.19
N LEU A 99 -3.32 13.99 -3.92
CA LEU A 99 -2.48 15.16 -4.20
C LEU A 99 -3.23 16.22 -5.02
N ARG A 100 -3.95 15.80 -6.07
CA ARG A 100 -4.76 16.74 -6.87
C ARG A 100 -5.82 17.44 -6.01
N ALA A 101 -6.48 16.70 -5.12
CA ALA A 101 -7.46 17.26 -4.21
C ALA A 101 -6.83 18.29 -3.26
N GLN A 102 -5.69 17.97 -2.63
CA GLN A 102 -4.97 18.91 -1.76
C GLN A 102 -4.57 20.21 -2.48
N THR A 103 -4.07 20.11 -3.72
CA THR A 103 -3.73 21.28 -4.53
C THR A 103 -4.98 22.10 -4.86
N ALA A 104 -6.10 21.46 -5.19
CA ALA A 104 -7.36 22.16 -5.45
C ALA A 104 -7.87 22.89 -4.20
N ASP A 105 -7.86 22.23 -3.05
CA ASP A 105 -8.28 22.81 -1.77
C ASP A 105 -7.41 24.02 -1.38
N ALA A 106 -6.09 23.91 -1.57
CA ALA A 106 -5.15 25.00 -1.29
C ALA A 106 -5.34 26.22 -2.21
N ASN A 107 -5.82 26.03 -3.44
CA ASN A 107 -6.09 27.12 -4.40
C ASN A 107 -7.49 27.73 -4.23
N ALA A 108 -8.38 27.06 -3.51
CA ALA A 108 -9.76 27.53 -3.27
C ALA A 108 -9.90 28.38 -1.99
N GLY A 109 -8.91 28.33 -1.10
CA GLY A 109 -8.78 29.19 0.09
C GLY A 109 -8.01 30.47 -0.19
#